data_AF-A0A8T5Q8I4-F1
#
_entry.id   AF-A0A8T5Q8I4-F1
#
_cell.length_a   1.000
_cell.length_b   1.000
_cell.length_c   1.000
_cell.angle_alpha   90.00
_cell.angle_beta   90.00
_cell.angle_gamma   90.00
#
_symmetry.space_group_name_H-M   'P 1'
#
loop_
_entity.id
_entity.type
_entity.pdbx_description
1 polymer ?
#
loop_
_entity_poly.entity_id
_entity_poly.type
_entity_poly.pdbx_seq_one_letter_code
_entity_poly.pdbx_strand_id
1 'polypeptide(L)'
;MFNIRYKKIRLIPSKSAARELLKYGLTIEDCKEILESGYAPRKRGKDTIEKWMDSGNDTYNVVIVKSYNYLYQEDVYLIKHVGKFTKKKLRRRKK
;
A
#
# COMPACT_ATOMS: atom_id res chain seq x y z
N MET A 1 15.84 5.07 11.79
CA MET A 1 15.70 4.42 10.46
C MET A 1 14.67 3.30 10.59
N PHE A 2 13.51 3.41 9.93
CA PHE A 2 12.40 2.46 10.12
C PHE A 2 12.77 1.05 9.60
N ASN A 3 12.79 0.05 10.50
CA ASN A 3 13.09 -1.36 10.18
C ASN A 3 11.78 -2.15 10.03
N ILE A 4 10.89 -1.69 9.16
CA ILE A 4 9.60 -2.33 8.94
C ILE A 4 9.75 -3.35 7.81
N ARG A 5 9.26 -4.56 8.05
CA ARG A 5 9.42 -5.69 7.13
C ARG A 5 8.08 -6.34 6.84
N TYR A 6 7.92 -6.80 5.61
CA TYR A 6 6.82 -7.64 5.15
C TYR A 6 7.39 -8.94 4.59
N LYS A 7 6.91 -10.08 5.10
CA LYS A 7 7.46 -11.42 4.77
C LYS A 7 8.98 -11.49 4.91
N LYS A 8 9.52 -10.95 6.01
CA LYS A 8 10.97 -10.85 6.33
C LYS A 8 11.81 -9.92 5.42
N ILE A 9 11.22 -9.36 4.37
CA ILE A 9 11.87 -8.42 3.43
C ILE A 9 11.53 -6.99 3.85
N ARG A 10 12.49 -6.07 3.76
CA ARG A 10 12.32 -4.67 4.17
C ARG A 10 11.36 -3.92 3.25
N LEU A 11 10.47 -3.13 3.86
CA LEU A 11 9.61 -2.20 3.12
C LEU A 11 10.28 -0.84 3.00
N ILE A 12 10.32 -0.31 1.78
CA ILE A 12 10.87 1.01 1.49
C ILE A 12 9.87 1.78 0.63
N PRO A 13 9.48 3.01 1.00
CA PRO A 13 8.67 3.84 0.13
C PRO A 13 9.48 4.42 -1.01
N SER A 14 8.91 4.40 -2.22
CA SER A 14 9.39 5.26 -3.30
C SER A 14 9.10 6.73 -2.99
N LYS A 15 9.74 7.66 -3.72
CA LYS A 15 9.47 9.10 -3.58
C LYS A 15 8.00 9.46 -3.82
N SER A 16 7.32 8.75 -4.72
CA SER A 16 5.88 8.93 -4.98
C SER A 16 5.06 8.44 -3.79
N ALA A 17 5.32 7.20 -3.34
CA ALA A 17 4.62 6.62 -2.20
C ALA A 17 4.81 7.43 -0.92
N ALA A 18 6.00 8.00 -0.69
CA ALA A 18 6.24 8.89 0.44
C ALA A 18 5.32 10.13 0.44
N ARG A 19 5.06 10.73 -0.74
CA ARG A 19 4.12 11.84 -0.88
C ARG A 19 2.67 11.41 -0.64
N GLU A 20 2.31 10.22 -1.09
CA GLU A 20 0.96 9.66 -0.91
C GLU A 20 0.69 9.31 0.55
N LEU A 21 1.67 8.70 1.24
CA LEU A 21 1.63 8.47 2.69
C LEU A 21 1.36 9.78 3.44
N LEU A 22 2.12 10.83 3.16
CA LEU A 22 1.90 12.15 3.75
C LEU A 22 0.52 12.72 3.41
N LYS A 23 0.08 12.61 2.15
CA LYS A 23 -1.23 13.10 1.68
C LYS A 23 -2.39 12.45 2.44
N TYR A 24 -2.28 11.16 2.76
CA TYR A 24 -3.35 10.41 3.41
C TYR A 24 -3.15 10.24 4.93
N GLY A 25 -2.07 10.79 5.49
CA GLY A 25 -1.75 10.67 6.92
C GLY A 25 -1.40 9.24 7.33
N LEU A 26 -0.80 8.47 6.43
CA LEU A 26 -0.45 7.06 6.64
C LEU A 26 1.05 6.89 6.90
N THR A 27 1.38 5.82 7.60
CA THR A 27 2.73 5.35 7.91
C THR A 27 3.09 4.10 7.11
N ILE A 28 4.35 3.69 7.19
CA ILE A 28 4.79 2.43 6.57
C ILE A 28 4.23 1.23 7.37
N GLU A 29 4.00 1.41 8.67
CA GLU A 29 3.33 0.45 9.55
C GLU A 29 1.88 0.19 9.09
N ASP A 30 1.12 1.25 8.78
CA ASP A 30 -0.23 1.10 8.21
C ASP A 30 -0.18 0.34 6.88
N CYS A 31 0.85 0.61 6.06
CA CYS A 31 1.04 -0.14 4.83
C CYS A 31 1.33 -1.63 5.08
N LYS A 32 2.12 -1.94 6.11
CA LYS A 32 2.38 -3.33 6.51
C LYS A 32 1.09 -4.02 6.94
N GLU A 33 0.26 -3.36 7.75
CA GLU A 33 -1.04 -3.89 8.17
C GLU A 33 -1.94 -4.19 6.96
N ILE A 34 -2.06 -3.26 6.01
CA ILE A 34 -2.83 -3.47 4.78
C ILE A 34 -2.28 -4.66 3.98
N LEU A 35 -0.96 -4.83 3.92
CA LEU A 35 -0.34 -5.94 3.20
C LEU A 35 -0.58 -7.30 3.87
N GLU A 36 -0.64 -7.35 5.20
CA GLU A 36 -0.85 -8.55 6.00
C GLU A 36 -2.34 -8.95 6.08
N SER A 37 -3.21 -8.00 6.40
CA SER A 37 -4.64 -8.24 6.68
C SER A 37 -5.55 -7.95 5.47
N GLY A 38 -5.08 -7.18 4.50
CA GLY A 38 -5.88 -6.75 3.35
C GLY A 38 -6.16 -7.88 2.36
N TYR A 39 -7.17 -7.66 1.52
CA TYR A 39 -7.54 -8.54 0.42
C TYR A 39 -6.88 -8.10 -0.89
N ALA A 40 -6.65 -9.03 -1.82
CA ALA A 40 -6.15 -8.70 -3.15
C ALA A 40 -7.33 -8.59 -4.11
N PRO A 41 -7.74 -7.39 -4.56
CA PRO A 41 -8.93 -7.25 -5.41
C PRO A 41 -8.70 -7.79 -6.83
N ARG A 42 -7.45 -7.90 -7.26
CA ARG A 42 -7.06 -8.42 -8.57
C ARG A 42 -5.68 -9.05 -8.53
N LYS A 43 -5.42 -9.95 -9.48
CA LYS A 43 -4.06 -10.44 -9.76
C LYS A 43 -3.26 -9.35 -10.45
N ARG A 44 -2.01 -9.18 -10.04
CA ARG A 44 -1.02 -8.31 -10.70
C ARG A 44 0.06 -9.16 -11.36
N GLY A 45 0.95 -8.51 -12.12
CA GLY A 45 2.08 -9.17 -12.78
C GLY A 45 3.01 -9.85 -11.78
N LYS A 46 3.89 -10.72 -12.29
CA LYS A 46 4.94 -11.38 -11.52
C LYS A 46 5.71 -10.30 -10.74
N ASP A 47 5.86 -10.49 -9.44
CA ASP A 47 6.56 -9.60 -8.50
C ASP A 47 5.84 -8.31 -8.04
N THR A 48 4.59 -8.10 -8.45
CA THR A 48 3.75 -7.00 -7.92
C THR A 48 2.69 -7.56 -6.98
N ILE A 49 2.57 -6.98 -5.78
CA ILE A 49 1.52 -7.30 -4.81
C ILE A 49 0.69 -6.04 -4.59
N GLU A 50 -0.63 -6.16 -4.74
CA GLU A 50 -1.60 -5.13 -4.40
C GLU A 50 -2.55 -5.68 -3.34
N LYS A 51 -2.72 -4.93 -2.26
CA LYS A 51 -3.63 -5.26 -1.17
C LYS A 51 -4.49 -4.06 -0.82
N TRP A 52 -5.75 -4.33 -0.53
CA TRP A 52 -6.77 -3.35 -0.20
C TRP A 52 -7.31 -3.65 1.19
N MET A 53 -7.62 -2.60 1.94
CA MET A 53 -8.23 -2.69 3.26
C MET A 53 -9.33 -1.65 3.39
N ASP A 54 -10.51 -2.10 3.76
CA ASP A 54 -11.64 -1.22 4.03
C ASP A 54 -11.56 -0.70 5.47
N SER A 55 -11.75 0.61 5.64
CA SER A 55 -11.85 1.27 6.93
C SER A 55 -13.00 2.27 6.90
N GLY A 56 -14.15 1.87 7.46
CA GLY A 56 -15.38 2.64 7.40
C GLY A 56 -15.87 2.89 5.97
N ASN A 57 -15.95 4.17 5.60
CA ASN A 57 -16.37 4.58 4.25
C ASN A 57 -15.21 4.67 3.26
N ASP A 58 -13.98 4.46 3.72
CA ASP A 58 -12.78 4.55 2.92
C ASP A 58 -12.22 3.15 2.64
N THR A 59 -11.57 3.01 1.49
CA THR A 59 -10.81 1.84 1.10
C THR A 59 -9.40 2.31 0.80
N TYR A 60 -8.42 1.74 1.48
CA TYR A 60 -7.01 2.02 1.28
C TYR A 60 -6.38 0.92 0.44
N ASN A 61 -5.49 1.28 -0.48
CA ASN A 61 -4.70 0.29 -1.21
C ASN A 61 -3.21 0.57 -1.11
N VAL A 62 -2.45 -0.52 -1.10
CA VAL A 62 -0.99 -0.49 -1.10
C VAL A 62 -0.50 -1.39 -2.22
N VAL A 63 0.39 -0.86 -3.05
CA VAL A 63 1.04 -1.58 -4.13
C VAL A 63 2.54 -1.64 -3.85
N ILE A 64 3.07 -2.85 -3.75
CA ILE A 64 4.50 -3.11 -3.60
C ILE A 64 5.03 -3.91 -4.78
N VAL A 65 6.31 -3.71 -5.09
CA VAL A 65 7.05 -4.53 -6.05
C VAL A 65 8.34 -5.03 -5.41
N LYS A 66 8.80 -6.23 -5.78
CA LYS A 66 10.16 -6.63 -5.44
C LYS A 66 11.15 -5.75 -6.19
N SER A 67 12.21 -5.34 -5.51
CA SER A 67 13.30 -4.54 -6.05
C SER A 67 14.57 -4.88 -5.29
N TYR A 68 15.72 -4.50 -5.86
CA TYR A 68 17.00 -4.57 -5.17
C TYR A 68 17.41 -3.17 -4.68
N ASN A 69 17.89 -3.06 -3.44
CA ASN A 69 18.46 -1.83 -2.90
C ASN A 69 19.99 -1.88 -2.99
N TYR A 70 20.55 -1.15 -3.95
CA TYR A 70 22.00 -1.13 -4.19
C TYR A 70 22.82 -0.52 -3.04
N LEU A 71 22.24 0.37 -2.22
CA LEU A 71 22.96 0.99 -1.11
C LEU A 71 23.23 0.00 0.03
N TYR A 72 22.29 -0.89 0.31
CA TYR A 72 22.39 -1.87 1.39
C TYR A 72 22.62 -3.31 0.87
N GLN A 73 22.75 -3.48 -0.45
CA GLN A 73 22.92 -4.77 -1.11
C GLN A 73 21.89 -5.83 -0.65
N GLU A 74 20.62 -5.43 -0.57
CA GLU A 74 19.54 -6.29 -0.09
C GLU A 74 18.30 -6.27 -1.01
N ASP A 75 17.58 -7.39 -1.07
CA ASP A 75 16.23 -7.43 -1.63
C ASP A 75 15.27 -6.64 -0.76
N VAL A 76 14.41 -5.85 -1.40
CA VAL A 76 13.43 -5.00 -0.74
C VAL A 76 12.07 -5.11 -1.42
N TYR A 77 11.02 -4.81 -0.65
CA TYR A 77 9.72 -4.45 -1.20
C TYR A 77 9.62 -2.95 -1.31
N LEU A 78 9.62 -2.45 -2.53
CA LEU A 78 9.43 -1.05 -2.83
C LEU A 78 7.94 -0.73 -2.90
N ILE A 79 7.46 0.14 -2.00
CA ILE A 79 6.10 0.68 -2.06
C ILE A 79 6.03 1.65 -3.23
N LYS A 80 5.29 1.27 -4.26
CA LYS A 80 5.11 2.05 -5.49
C LYS A 80 3.97 3.04 -5.38
N HIS A 81 2.86 2.62 -4.77
CA HIS A 81 1.66 3.44 -4.67
C HIS A 81 0.90 3.14 -3.38
N VAL A 82 0.39 4.20 -2.76
CA VAL A 82 -0.61 4.17 -1.70
C VAL A 82 -1.80 5.03 -2.15
N GLY A 83 -3.00 4.50 -2.03
CA GLY A 83 -4.21 5.21 -2.43
C GLY A 83 -5.32 5.09 -1.40
N LYS A 84 -6.30 5.99 -1.55
CA LYS A 84 -7.50 6.09 -0.73
C LYS A 84 -8.69 6.32 -1.64
N PHE A 85 -9.72 5.49 -1.51
CA PHE A 85 -10.98 5.58 -2.23
C PHE A 85 -12.11 5.75 -1.23
N THR A 86 -12.91 6.81 -1.36
CA THR A 86 -14.09 6.99 -0.51
C THR A 86 -15.32 6.46 -1.22
N LYS A 87 -16.05 5.53 -0.59
CA LYS A 87 -17.33 5.02 -1.07
C LYS A 87 -18.34 6.18 -1.06
N LYS A 88 -18.61 6.79 -2.22
CA LYS A 88 -19.68 7.80 -2.34
C LYS A 88 -21.02 7.12 -2.06
N LYS A 89 -21.76 7.60 -1.04
CA LYS A 89 -23.19 7.28 -0.89
C LYS A 89 -23.91 7.68 -2.19
N LEU A 90 -24.39 6.70 -2.95
CA LEU A 90 -25.36 6.96 -4.02
C LEU A 90 -26.58 7.62 -3.38
N ARG A 91 -26.79 8.92 -3.62
CA ARG A 91 -28.08 9.56 -3.33
C ARG A 91 -29.09 8.86 -4.23
N ARG A 92 -29.93 7.97 -3.66
CA ARG A 92 -31.11 7.45 -4.33
C ARG A 92 -31.90 8.66 -4.84
N ARG A 93 -31.93 8.88 -6.16
CA ARG A 93 -32.91 9.78 -6.76
C ARG A 93 -34.27 9.16 -6.44
N LYS A 94 -35.02 9.78 -5.51
CA LYS A 94 -36.44 9.47 -5.36
C LYS A 94 -37.08 9.79 -6.72
N LYS A 95 -37.63 8.76 -7.37
CA LYS A 95 -38.54 8.92 -8.50
C LYS A 95 -39.88 9.42 -7.96
#